data_AF-A0A2E0ZJV5-F1
#
_entry.id   AF-A0A2E0ZJV5-F1
#
_cell.length_a   1.000
_cell.length_b   1.000
_cell.length_c   1.000
_cell.angle_alpha   90.00
_cell.angle_beta   90.00
_cell.angle_gamma   90.00
#
_symmetry.space_group_name_H-M   'P 1'
#
loop_
_entity.id
_entity.type
_entity.pdbx_description
1 polymer ?
#
loop_
_entity_poly.entity_id
_entity_poly.type
_entity_poly.pdbx_seq_one_letter_code
_entity_poly.pdbx_strand_id
1 'polypeptide(L)'
;MRKTVIALVAGLLALVWLTAGNARAKITTARITISGPGMTRTIEVTDLVTLQKLSPERLEDTEHPVNPPEDLGPGFTVIRYYRPDGYVEPVERPSVLLDSAEEIQFQREQGFRPIDQVRYHPDPSGGPGYIFYEHYNLNVIVPYEGNWYRATEVGEATIRGVLAENDVSPTDEKTTIQLWLAEGENRGSGLLLIAVSGGLLVLAGLLWRRFV
;
A
#
# COMPACT_ATOMS: atom_id res chain seq x y z
N MET A 1 -29.88 6.61 50.70
CA MET A 1 -30.28 6.07 49.38
C MET A 1 -29.81 6.92 48.20
N ARG A 2 -30.17 8.21 48.06
CA ARG A 2 -29.79 9.02 46.87
C ARG A 2 -28.28 9.05 46.53
N LYS A 3 -27.40 9.21 47.53
CA LYS A 3 -25.94 9.25 47.30
C LYS A 3 -25.37 7.93 46.78
N THR A 4 -25.89 6.80 47.26
CA THR A 4 -25.47 5.46 46.84
C THR A 4 -25.84 5.17 45.39
N VAL A 5 -27.02 5.61 44.96
CA VAL A 5 -27.48 5.45 43.57
C VAL A 5 -26.61 6.27 42.60
N ILE A 6 -26.26 7.51 42.97
CA ILE A 6 -25.41 8.37 42.13
C ILE A 6 -24.01 7.78 41.94
N ALA A 7 -23.39 7.25 43.01
CA ALA A 7 -22.07 6.63 42.93
C ALA A 7 -22.06 5.39 42.02
N LEU A 8 -23.11 4.56 42.08
CA LEU A 8 -23.26 3.39 41.21
C LEU A 8 -23.40 3.78 39.74
N VAL A 9 -24.21 4.80 39.44
CA VAL A 9 -24.40 5.29 38.07
C VAL A 9 -23.11 5.86 37.50
N ALA A 10 -22.37 6.67 38.29
CA ALA A 10 -21.09 7.22 37.86
C ALA A 10 -20.03 6.13 37.60
N GLY A 11 -19.97 5.11 38.46
CA GLY A 11 -19.07 3.97 38.27
C GLY A 11 -19.40 3.16 37.00
N LEU A 12 -20.69 2.95 36.73
CA LEU A 12 -21.13 2.24 35.52
C LEU A 12 -20.78 3.03 34.24
N LEU A 13 -20.99 4.34 34.24
CA LEU A 13 -20.66 5.20 33.10
C LEU A 13 -19.14 5.27 32.85
N ALA A 14 -18.33 5.33 33.91
CA ALA A 14 -16.88 5.27 33.79
C ALA A 14 -16.43 3.92 33.20
N LEU A 15 -17.03 2.81 33.61
CA LEU A 15 -16.73 1.49 33.07
C LEU A 15 -17.10 1.37 31.59
N VAL A 16 -18.26 1.89 31.18
CA VAL A 16 -18.67 1.94 29.75
C VAL A 16 -17.71 2.80 28.93
N TRP A 17 -17.27 3.94 29.47
CA TRP A 17 -16.27 4.79 28.80
C TRP A 17 -14.91 4.10 28.64
N LEU A 18 -14.47 3.33 29.66
CA LEU A 18 -13.22 2.57 29.56
C LEU A 18 -13.29 1.43 28.54
N THR A 19 -14.45 0.79 28.37
CA THR A 19 -14.59 -0.33 27.43
C THR A 19 -14.90 0.13 25.99
N ALA A 20 -15.55 1.28 25.81
CA ALA A 20 -15.91 1.79 24.49
C ALA A 20 -14.69 2.23 23.64
N GLY A 21 -13.56 2.58 24.25
CA GLY A 21 -12.39 3.11 23.55
C GLY A 21 -11.52 2.09 22.78
N ASN A 22 -11.74 0.78 22.97
CA ASN A 22 -10.78 -0.24 22.49
C ASN A 22 -11.31 -1.19 21.40
N ALA A 23 -12.57 -1.07 21.00
CA ALA A 23 -13.09 -1.83 19.86
C ALA A 23 -12.68 -1.18 18.53
N ARG A 24 -11.38 -1.12 18.25
CA ARG A 24 -10.91 -0.90 16.87
C ARG A 24 -11.17 -2.20 16.12
N ALA A 25 -12.19 -2.23 15.28
CA ALA A 25 -12.39 -3.33 14.34
C ALA A 25 -11.10 -3.46 13.52
N LYS A 26 -10.32 -4.52 13.77
CA LYS A 26 -9.09 -4.77 13.03
C LYS A 26 -9.52 -5.05 11.59
N ILE A 27 -9.14 -4.17 10.67
CA ILE A 27 -9.40 -4.38 9.24
C ILE A 27 -8.63 -5.65 8.86
N THR A 28 -9.35 -6.73 8.60
CA THR A 28 -8.75 -7.99 8.18
C THR A 28 -8.62 -8.01 6.68
N THR A 29 -7.41 -8.27 6.19
CA THR A 29 -7.18 -8.53 4.77
C THR A 29 -7.99 -9.75 4.35
N ALA A 30 -8.85 -9.56 3.37
CA ALA A 30 -9.76 -10.58 2.85
C ALA A 30 -9.24 -11.21 1.55
N ARG A 31 -8.39 -10.49 0.82
CA ARG A 31 -7.82 -10.91 -0.47
C ARG A 31 -6.52 -10.18 -0.72
N ILE A 32 -5.56 -10.84 -1.38
CA ILE A 32 -4.35 -10.21 -1.90
C ILE A 32 -4.19 -10.60 -3.37
N THR A 33 -3.73 -9.66 -4.18
CA THR A 33 -3.38 -9.90 -5.58
C THR A 33 -1.92 -9.59 -5.83
N ILE A 34 -1.22 -10.46 -6.53
CA ILE A 34 0.20 -10.30 -6.89
C ILE A 34 0.34 -10.36 -8.40
N SER A 35 1.01 -9.38 -8.99
CA SER A 35 1.29 -9.29 -10.43
C SER A 35 2.70 -8.75 -10.65
N GLY A 36 3.34 -9.06 -11.78
CA GLY A 36 4.70 -8.61 -12.04
C GLY A 36 5.36 -9.28 -13.25
N PRO A 37 6.67 -9.04 -13.45
CA PRO A 37 7.47 -9.63 -14.52
C PRO A 37 7.41 -11.16 -14.52
N GLY A 38 7.48 -11.76 -15.70
CA GLY A 38 7.35 -13.20 -15.90
C GLY A 38 5.95 -13.80 -15.65
N MET A 39 4.94 -13.01 -15.26
CA MET A 39 3.60 -13.51 -14.95
C MET A 39 2.63 -13.33 -16.13
N THR A 40 1.94 -14.41 -16.51
CA THR A 40 0.85 -14.36 -17.50
C THR A 40 -0.52 -14.02 -16.91
N ARG A 41 -0.65 -14.17 -15.58
CA ARG A 41 -1.87 -13.93 -14.81
C ARG A 41 -1.55 -13.39 -13.43
N THR A 42 -2.48 -12.64 -12.85
CA THR A 42 -2.41 -12.17 -11.47
C THR A 42 -2.67 -13.35 -10.52
N ILE A 43 -1.80 -13.56 -9.54
CA ILE A 43 -2.03 -14.52 -8.46
C ILE A 43 -3.04 -13.91 -7.49
N GLU A 44 -4.06 -14.69 -7.12
CA GLU A 44 -5.00 -14.33 -6.07
C GLU A 44 -4.75 -15.20 -4.84
N VAL A 45 -4.63 -14.57 -3.69
CA VAL A 45 -4.50 -15.22 -2.40
C VAL A 45 -5.74 -14.92 -1.57
N THR A 46 -6.47 -15.97 -1.21
CA THR A 46 -7.66 -15.91 -0.33
C THR A 46 -7.52 -16.81 0.90
N ASP A 47 -6.47 -17.63 0.98
CA ASP A 47 -6.22 -18.50 2.12
C ASP A 47 -5.90 -17.66 3.37
N LEU A 48 -6.64 -17.89 4.46
CA LEU A 48 -6.56 -17.08 5.67
C LEU A 48 -5.17 -17.13 6.31
N VAL A 49 -4.50 -18.28 6.29
CA VAL A 49 -3.17 -18.43 6.91
C VAL A 49 -2.14 -17.61 6.14
N THR A 50 -2.20 -17.65 4.81
CA THR A 50 -1.33 -16.88 3.93
C THR A 50 -1.62 -15.38 4.03
N LEU A 51 -2.90 -15.00 4.04
CA LEU A 51 -3.33 -13.60 4.22
C LEU A 51 -2.82 -12.99 5.53
N GLN A 52 -2.84 -13.75 6.64
CA GLN A 52 -2.33 -13.29 7.93
C GLN A 52 -0.81 -13.06 7.91
N LYS A 53 -0.06 -13.90 7.19
CA LYS A 53 1.40 -13.74 7.05
C LYS A 53 1.79 -12.59 6.11
N LEU A 54 0.89 -12.22 5.20
CA LEU A 54 1.07 -11.10 4.27
C LEU A 54 0.39 -9.80 4.73
N SER A 55 -0.05 -9.72 5.99
CA SER A 55 -0.59 -8.48 6.56
C SER A 55 0.50 -7.41 6.66
N PRO A 56 0.15 -6.11 6.71
CA PRO A 56 1.14 -5.03 6.83
C PRO A 56 2.14 -5.22 7.97
N GLU A 57 1.67 -5.75 9.09
CA GLU A 57 2.46 -5.98 10.31
C GLU A 57 3.42 -7.17 10.21
N ARG A 58 3.25 -8.02 9.19
CA ARG A 58 3.96 -9.30 9.04
C ARG A 58 4.76 -9.37 7.77
N LEU A 59 4.35 -8.71 6.70
CA LEU A 59 5.07 -8.71 5.45
C LEU A 59 6.32 -7.82 5.53
N GLU A 60 6.21 -6.63 6.12
CA GLU A 60 7.27 -5.62 6.14
C GLU A 60 7.63 -5.15 7.55
N ASP A 61 8.90 -4.78 7.75
CA ASP A 61 9.38 -4.18 8.99
C ASP A 61 9.11 -2.66 8.98
N THR A 62 7.84 -2.27 9.20
CA THR A 62 7.43 -0.85 9.19
C THR A 62 8.07 0.01 10.28
N GLU A 63 8.71 -0.61 11.29
CA GLU A 63 9.39 0.10 12.37
C GLU A 63 10.77 0.62 11.94
N HIS A 64 11.36 0.04 10.89
CA HIS A 64 12.71 0.35 10.42
C HIS A 64 12.72 0.69 8.92
N PRO A 65 12.34 1.92 8.53
CA PRO A 65 12.46 2.35 7.15
C PRO A 65 13.93 2.32 6.71
N VAL A 66 14.16 1.93 5.45
CA VAL A 66 15.48 1.85 4.83
C VAL A 66 15.61 2.86 3.69
N ASN A 67 16.85 3.14 3.28
CA ASN A 67 17.08 3.91 2.05
C ASN A 67 16.66 3.09 0.82
N PRO A 68 16.25 3.74 -0.28
CA PRO A 68 16.03 3.06 -1.55
C PRO A 68 17.28 2.26 -1.95
N PRO A 69 17.15 0.96 -2.27
CA PRO A 69 18.28 0.16 -2.72
C PRO A 69 18.74 0.58 -4.13
N GLU A 70 20.04 0.53 -4.38
CA GLU A 70 20.65 0.88 -5.68
C GLU A 70 20.43 -0.20 -6.75
N ASP A 71 20.33 -1.46 -6.32
CA ASP A 71 20.10 -2.61 -7.19
C ASP A 71 18.85 -3.37 -6.74
N LEU A 72 17.87 -3.42 -7.62
CA LEU A 72 16.56 -4.02 -7.36
C LEU A 72 16.37 -5.23 -8.28
N GLY A 73 15.87 -6.33 -7.72
CA GLY A 73 15.27 -7.37 -8.55
C GLY A 73 14.00 -6.87 -9.28
N PRO A 74 13.38 -7.74 -10.12
CA PRO A 74 12.09 -7.44 -10.73
C PRO A 74 11.06 -7.05 -9.66
N GLY A 75 10.25 -6.03 -9.95
CA GLY A 75 9.23 -5.52 -9.02
C GLY A 75 7.89 -6.20 -9.23
N PHE A 76 7.31 -6.75 -8.17
CA PHE A 76 5.96 -7.32 -8.12
C PHE A 76 5.01 -6.36 -7.42
N THR A 77 3.88 -6.07 -8.03
CA THR A 77 2.81 -5.29 -7.42
C THR A 77 1.97 -6.19 -6.54
N VAL A 78 1.84 -5.84 -5.27
CA VAL A 78 1.03 -6.51 -4.26
C VAL A 78 -0.07 -5.55 -3.81
N ILE A 79 -1.33 -5.92 -4.04
CA ILE A 79 -2.49 -5.14 -3.60
C ILE A 79 -3.25 -5.96 -2.57
N ARG A 80 -3.44 -5.41 -1.37
CA ARG A 80 -4.19 -6.05 -0.30
C ARG A 80 -5.58 -5.44 -0.27
N TYR A 81 -6.61 -6.26 -0.13
CA TYR A 81 -8.00 -5.83 -0.12
C TYR A 81 -8.69 -6.23 1.19
N TYR A 82 -9.59 -5.38 1.66
CA TYR A 82 -10.56 -5.73 2.70
C TYR A 82 -11.96 -5.74 2.11
N ARG A 83 -12.86 -6.44 2.79
CA ARG A 83 -14.28 -6.42 2.47
C ARG A 83 -15.05 -5.95 3.71
N PRO A 84 -15.84 -4.86 3.63
CA PRO A 84 -16.52 -4.30 4.80
C PRO A 84 -17.51 -5.26 5.48
N ASP A 85 -18.07 -6.23 4.73
CA ASP A 85 -19.07 -7.18 5.22
C ASP A 85 -18.47 -8.46 5.83
N GLY A 86 -17.15 -8.68 5.69
CA GLY A 86 -16.43 -9.85 6.20
C GLY A 86 -16.67 -11.18 5.47
N TYR A 87 -17.49 -11.24 4.41
CA TYR A 87 -17.77 -12.49 3.68
C TYR A 87 -16.85 -12.64 2.48
N VAL A 88 -16.15 -13.75 2.28
CA VAL A 88 -15.35 -13.99 1.05
C VAL A 88 -16.04 -15.05 0.20
N GLU A 89 -16.69 -14.63 -0.88
CA GLU A 89 -17.17 -15.56 -1.91
C GLU A 89 -16.08 -15.72 -3.00
N PRO A 90 -15.85 -16.95 -3.51
CA PRO A 90 -15.01 -17.14 -4.69
C PRO A 90 -15.60 -16.35 -5.87
N VAL A 91 -14.78 -15.49 -6.48
CA VAL A 91 -15.20 -14.70 -7.66
C VAL A 91 -14.57 -15.34 -8.89
N GLU A 92 -15.38 -15.66 -9.89
CA GLU A 92 -14.85 -16.06 -11.21
C GLU A 92 -14.14 -14.87 -11.85
N ARG A 93 -12.84 -15.00 -12.07
CA ARG A 93 -11.99 -13.93 -12.59
C ARG A 93 -11.92 -13.95 -14.12
N PRO A 94 -11.72 -12.80 -14.78
CA PRO A 94 -11.24 -12.77 -16.15
C PRO A 94 -9.88 -13.47 -16.25
N SER A 95 -9.65 -14.21 -17.33
CA SER A 95 -8.38 -14.92 -17.60
C SER A 95 -7.24 -14.02 -18.07
N VAL A 96 -7.49 -12.71 -18.19
CA VAL A 96 -6.54 -11.71 -18.72
C VAL A 96 -5.92 -10.93 -17.57
N LEU A 97 -4.62 -10.63 -17.67
CA LEU A 97 -3.92 -9.74 -16.76
C LEU A 97 -4.46 -8.32 -16.93
N LEU A 98 -5.12 -7.82 -15.90
CA LEU A 98 -5.58 -6.43 -15.84
C LEU A 98 -4.44 -5.52 -15.40
N ASP A 99 -4.43 -4.28 -15.87
CA ASP A 99 -3.56 -3.27 -15.26
C ASP A 99 -4.00 -2.99 -13.80
N SER A 100 -3.16 -2.33 -13.01
CA SER A 100 -3.46 -2.10 -11.59
C SER A 100 -4.75 -1.29 -11.37
N ALA A 101 -5.08 -0.35 -12.26
CA ALA A 101 -6.27 0.49 -12.12
C ALA A 101 -7.56 -0.29 -12.47
N GLU A 102 -7.50 -1.11 -13.53
CA GLU A 102 -8.56 -2.02 -13.94
C GLU A 102 -8.81 -3.10 -12.89
N GLU A 103 -7.75 -3.71 -12.32
CA GLU A 103 -7.87 -4.67 -11.22
C GLU A 103 -8.55 -4.03 -10.00
N ILE A 104 -8.10 -2.83 -9.60
CA ILE A 104 -8.72 -2.10 -8.47
C ILE A 104 -10.21 -1.83 -8.74
N GLN A 105 -10.56 -1.40 -9.95
CA GLN A 105 -11.95 -1.12 -10.32
C GLN A 105 -12.80 -2.41 -10.31
N PHE A 106 -12.31 -3.49 -10.91
CA PHE A 106 -12.96 -4.81 -10.88
C PHE A 106 -13.22 -5.27 -9.45
N GLN A 107 -12.22 -5.17 -8.56
CA GLN A 107 -12.36 -5.56 -7.16
C GLN A 107 -13.39 -4.68 -6.41
N ARG A 108 -13.46 -3.38 -6.73
CA ARG A 108 -14.47 -2.48 -6.15
C ARG A 108 -15.90 -2.87 -6.49
N GLU A 109 -16.12 -3.33 -7.71
CA GLU A 109 -17.42 -3.86 -8.17
C GLU A 109 -17.80 -5.14 -7.42
N GLN A 110 -16.80 -5.93 -7.02
CA GLN A 110 -16.95 -7.13 -6.19
C GLN A 110 -17.06 -6.83 -4.68
N GLY A 111 -17.27 -5.56 -4.30
CA GLY A 111 -17.40 -5.12 -2.91
C GLY A 111 -16.09 -5.06 -2.13
N PHE A 112 -14.95 -5.40 -2.73
CA PHE A 112 -13.65 -5.23 -2.11
C PHE A 112 -13.22 -3.76 -2.14
N ARG A 113 -12.35 -3.40 -1.22
CA ARG A 113 -11.70 -2.09 -1.17
C ARG A 113 -10.21 -2.35 -0.99
N PRO A 114 -9.34 -1.79 -1.85
CA PRO A 114 -7.91 -1.91 -1.62
C PRO A 114 -7.62 -1.30 -0.25
N ILE A 115 -6.94 -2.04 0.61
CA ILE A 115 -6.28 -1.50 1.79
C ILE A 115 -5.15 -0.67 1.24
N ASP A 116 -4.10 -1.30 0.74
CA ASP A 116 -2.89 -0.65 0.23
C ASP A 116 -2.38 -1.30 -1.07
N GLN A 117 -1.40 -0.64 -1.67
CA GLN A 117 -0.62 -1.13 -2.79
C GLN A 117 0.86 -0.95 -2.46
N VAL A 118 1.61 -2.05 -2.51
CA VAL A 118 3.06 -2.06 -2.32
C VAL A 118 3.75 -2.75 -3.49
N ARG A 119 5.01 -2.38 -3.73
CA ARG A 119 5.88 -3.06 -4.69
C ARG A 119 6.91 -3.89 -3.94
N TYR A 120 6.90 -5.19 -4.16
CA TYR A 120 7.90 -6.14 -3.65
C TYR A 120 9.02 -6.34 -4.66
N HIS A 121 10.26 -6.25 -4.20
CA HIS A 121 11.44 -6.53 -4.99
C HIS A 121 12.30 -7.59 -4.29
N PRO A 122 12.51 -8.77 -4.88
CA PRO A 122 13.45 -9.75 -4.36
C PRO A 122 14.86 -9.16 -4.27
N ASP A 123 15.59 -9.48 -3.20
CA ASP A 123 17.00 -9.12 -3.09
C ASP A 123 17.83 -10.04 -4.02
N PRO A 124 18.57 -9.49 -5.01
CA PRO A 124 19.38 -10.29 -5.93
C PRO A 124 20.50 -11.07 -5.21
N SER A 125 20.89 -10.65 -4.01
CA SER A 125 21.89 -11.33 -3.18
C SER A 125 21.30 -12.50 -2.36
N GLY A 126 19.99 -12.76 -2.48
CA GLY A 126 19.30 -13.82 -1.74
C GLY A 126 18.88 -13.46 -0.31
N GLY A 127 19.04 -12.19 0.09
CA GLY A 127 18.52 -11.67 1.36
C GLY A 127 17.01 -11.43 1.34
N PRO A 128 16.44 -10.87 2.44
CA PRO A 128 15.05 -10.42 2.46
C PRO A 128 14.80 -9.34 1.42
N GLY A 129 13.71 -9.44 0.67
CA GLY A 129 13.35 -8.46 -0.34
C GLY A 129 13.03 -7.08 0.24
N TYR A 130 12.80 -6.14 -0.66
CA TYR A 130 12.44 -4.77 -0.36
C TYR A 130 10.96 -4.53 -0.68
N ILE A 131 10.30 -3.71 0.13
CA ILE A 131 8.91 -3.32 -0.02
C ILE A 131 8.88 -1.80 -0.18
N PHE A 132 8.33 -1.30 -1.29
CA PHE A 132 8.08 0.11 -1.52
C PHE A 132 6.59 0.42 -1.48
N TYR A 133 6.20 1.42 -0.70
CA TYR A 133 4.82 1.87 -0.63
C TYR A 133 4.53 2.91 -1.73
N GLU A 134 3.90 2.48 -2.82
CA GLU A 134 3.69 3.32 -4.00
C GLU A 134 2.64 4.41 -3.79
N HIS A 135 1.44 4.05 -3.35
CA HIS A 135 0.34 5.00 -3.15
C HIS A 135 -0.83 4.36 -2.40
N TYR A 136 -1.48 5.11 -1.50
CA TYR A 136 -2.66 4.69 -0.76
C TYR A 136 -3.85 5.60 -1.10
N ASN A 137 -4.70 5.19 -2.04
CA ASN A 137 -5.82 6.03 -2.50
C ASN A 137 -7.11 5.75 -1.73
N LEU A 138 -7.13 6.13 -0.45
CA LEU A 138 -8.32 6.06 0.41
C LEU A 138 -8.43 7.25 1.37
N ASN A 139 -8.28 8.51 0.93
CA ASN A 139 -8.59 9.71 1.74
C ASN A 139 -7.96 9.76 3.17
N VAL A 140 -6.98 8.90 3.46
CA VAL A 140 -6.35 8.72 4.76
C VAL A 140 -4.86 8.74 4.48
N ILE A 141 -4.19 9.72 5.08
CA ILE A 141 -2.73 9.82 5.05
C ILE A 141 -2.19 8.65 5.86
N VAL A 142 -1.59 7.67 5.18
CA VAL A 142 -0.82 6.62 5.83
C VAL A 142 0.64 7.09 5.92
N PRO A 143 1.31 6.94 7.08
CA PRO A 143 2.68 7.42 7.27
C PRO A 143 3.72 6.64 6.47
N TYR A 144 3.32 5.55 5.80
CA TYR A 144 4.20 4.62 5.11
C TYR A 144 4.46 4.98 3.65
N GLU A 145 3.63 5.83 3.04
CA GLU A 145 3.72 6.18 1.61
C GLU A 145 5.09 6.78 1.24
N GLY A 146 5.67 6.29 0.14
CA GLY A 146 6.97 6.74 -0.36
C GLY A 146 8.18 6.21 0.42
N ASN A 147 7.98 5.37 1.44
CA ASN A 147 9.06 4.76 2.19
C ASN A 147 9.39 3.35 1.68
N TRP A 148 10.64 2.97 1.91
CA TRP A 148 11.15 1.63 1.66
C TRP A 148 11.30 0.87 2.98
N TYR A 149 10.99 -0.42 2.95
CA TYR A 149 11.12 -1.33 4.09
C TYR A 149 11.77 -2.64 3.64
N ARG A 150 12.35 -3.38 4.58
CA ARG A 150 12.70 -4.79 4.35
C ARG A 150 11.47 -5.66 4.57
N ALA A 151 11.33 -6.69 3.74
CA ALA A 151 10.43 -7.78 4.06
C ALA A 151 10.91 -8.47 5.35
N THR A 152 9.98 -8.83 6.24
CA THR A 152 10.34 -9.67 7.39
C THR A 152 10.68 -11.08 6.89
N GLU A 153 11.32 -11.91 7.72
CA GLU A 153 11.60 -13.31 7.37
C GLU A 153 10.31 -14.09 7.03
N VAL A 154 9.23 -13.87 7.79
CA VAL A 154 7.94 -14.51 7.54
C VAL A 154 7.31 -13.98 6.25
N GLY A 155 7.36 -12.68 6.02
CA GLY A 155 6.85 -12.03 4.80
C GLY A 155 7.57 -12.54 3.55
N GLU A 156 8.90 -12.53 3.59
CA GLU A 156 9.78 -13.00 2.52
C GLU A 156 9.50 -14.47 2.17
N ALA A 157 9.51 -15.36 3.16
CA ALA A 157 9.25 -16.77 2.95
C ALA A 157 7.84 -17.00 2.37
N THR A 158 6.86 -16.21 2.80
CA THR A 158 5.48 -16.34 2.32
C THR A 158 5.33 -15.85 0.88
N ILE A 159 5.85 -14.67 0.53
CA ILE A 159 5.80 -14.17 -0.86
C ILE A 159 6.53 -15.12 -1.80
N ARG A 160 7.75 -15.55 -1.45
CA ARG A 160 8.50 -16.51 -2.28
C ARG A 160 7.75 -17.83 -2.44
N GLY A 161 7.12 -18.33 -1.38
CA GLY A 161 6.26 -19.52 -1.44
C GLY A 161 5.12 -19.35 -2.44
N VAL A 162 4.38 -18.24 -2.35
CA VAL A 162 3.26 -17.94 -3.26
C VAL A 162 3.73 -17.81 -4.72
N LEU A 163 4.86 -17.14 -4.97
CA LEU A 163 5.44 -17.02 -6.31
C LEU A 163 5.87 -18.40 -6.85
N ALA A 164 6.58 -19.19 -6.04
CA ALA A 164 7.07 -20.51 -6.44
C ALA A 164 5.93 -21.51 -6.69
N GLU A 165 4.87 -21.50 -5.89
CA GLU A 165 3.67 -22.33 -6.09
C GLU A 165 2.93 -22.02 -7.40
N ASN A 166 3.22 -20.88 -8.02
CA ASN A 166 2.64 -20.44 -9.28
C ASN A 166 3.67 -20.43 -10.43
N ASP A 167 4.77 -21.16 -10.28
CA ASP A 167 5.87 -21.28 -11.26
C ASP A 167 6.52 -19.92 -11.64
N VAL A 168 6.47 -18.94 -10.73
CA VAL A 168 7.10 -17.63 -10.91
C VAL A 168 8.47 -17.62 -10.24
N SER A 169 9.53 -17.51 -11.04
CA SER A 169 10.91 -17.41 -10.57
C SER A 169 11.33 -15.93 -10.46
N PRO A 170 11.59 -15.41 -9.25
CA PRO A 170 11.93 -14.00 -9.07
C PRO A 170 13.31 -13.61 -9.63
N THR A 171 14.13 -14.58 -10.05
CA THR A 171 15.50 -14.36 -10.53
C THR A 171 15.65 -14.45 -12.05
N ASP A 172 14.62 -14.89 -12.78
CA ASP A 172 14.78 -15.29 -14.19
C ASP A 172 14.71 -14.17 -15.23
N GLU A 173 14.58 -12.90 -14.82
CA GLU A 173 14.62 -11.79 -15.78
C GLU A 173 15.68 -10.74 -15.41
N LYS A 174 16.79 -10.75 -16.17
CA LYS A 174 17.59 -9.55 -16.46
C LYS A 174 16.81 -8.56 -17.34
N THR A 175 15.51 -8.37 -17.08
CA THR A 175 14.67 -7.45 -17.85
C THR A 175 14.87 -6.04 -17.31
N THR A 176 15.92 -5.42 -17.87
CA THR A 176 16.19 -4.00 -18.06
C THR A 176 15.34 -3.02 -17.23
N ILE A 177 15.88 -2.63 -16.06
CA ILE A 177 15.36 -1.60 -15.13
C ILE A 177 15.51 -0.17 -15.68
N GLN A 178 15.66 0.02 -16.99
CA GLN A 178 15.88 1.36 -17.57
C GLN A 178 14.61 2.23 -17.63
N LEU A 179 13.41 1.68 -17.43
CA LEU A 179 12.18 2.46 -17.66
C LEU A 179 11.65 3.18 -16.40
N TRP A 180 11.95 2.72 -15.18
CA TRP A 180 11.28 3.22 -13.98
C TRP A 180 12.04 4.31 -13.20
N LEU A 181 13.37 4.43 -13.35
CA LEU A 181 14.13 5.51 -12.69
C LEU A 181 13.82 6.91 -13.27
N ALA A 182 13.26 7.01 -14.48
CA ALA A 182 12.91 8.29 -15.09
C ALA A 182 11.55 8.86 -14.61
N GLU A 183 10.66 8.03 -14.06
CA GLU A 183 9.28 8.42 -13.71
C GLU A 183 9.17 8.95 -12.25
N GLY A 184 10.10 8.54 -11.36
CA GLY A 184 10.08 8.92 -9.94
C GLY A 184 10.64 10.31 -9.64
N GLU A 185 11.53 10.85 -10.47
CA GLU A 185 12.21 12.13 -10.21
C GLU A 185 11.30 13.36 -10.51
N ASN A 186 10.22 13.18 -11.29
CA ASN A 186 9.39 14.30 -11.76
C ASN A 186 8.14 14.62 -10.93
N ARG A 187 7.84 13.87 -9.86
CA ARG A 187 6.62 14.12 -9.05
C ARG A 187 6.84 14.95 -7.77
N GLY A 188 8.09 15.25 -7.41
CA GLY A 188 8.43 16.17 -6.31
C GLY A 188 8.51 17.66 -6.70
N SER A 189 8.55 17.99 -7.99
CA SER A 189 8.88 19.35 -8.48
C SER A 189 7.66 20.18 -8.93
N GLY A 190 6.43 19.75 -8.61
CA GLY A 190 5.20 20.48 -8.94
C GLY A 190 4.99 21.79 -8.17
N LEU A 191 5.74 22.03 -7.10
CA LEU A 191 5.61 23.26 -6.28
C LEU A 191 6.58 24.39 -6.67
N LEU A 192 7.52 24.16 -7.59
CA LEU A 192 8.53 25.18 -7.96
C LEU A 192 8.18 26.01 -9.21
N LEU A 193 7.11 25.66 -9.94
CA LEU A 193 6.68 26.42 -11.15
C LEU A 193 5.66 27.54 -10.88
N ILE A 194 5.08 27.63 -9.68
CA ILE A 194 4.18 28.74 -9.31
C ILE A 194 4.98 29.98 -8.84
N ALA A 195 6.22 29.81 -8.38
CA ALA A 195 7.04 30.94 -7.93
C ALA A 195 7.59 31.81 -9.09
N VAL A 196 7.79 31.24 -10.28
CA VAL A 196 8.35 31.99 -11.42
C VAL A 196 7.27 32.76 -12.19
N SER A 197 6.03 32.26 -12.22
CA SER A 197 4.91 32.94 -12.89
C SER A 197 4.34 34.11 -12.08
N GLY A 198 4.35 34.04 -10.75
CA GLY A 198 3.99 35.17 -9.88
C GLY A 198 4.98 36.35 -9.95
N GLY A 199 6.28 36.07 -10.03
CA GLY A 199 7.32 37.12 -10.10
C GLY A 199 7.28 37.93 -11.41
N LEU A 200 6.94 37.29 -12.54
CA LEU A 200 6.85 37.94 -13.85
C LEU A 200 5.65 38.90 -13.96
N LEU A 201 4.52 38.59 -13.30
CA LEU A 201 3.36 39.50 -13.28
C LEU A 201 3.58 40.73 -12.39
N VAL A 202 4.32 40.59 -11.28
CA VAL A 202 4.66 41.73 -10.41
C VAL A 202 5.66 42.67 -11.11
N LEU A 203 6.65 42.12 -11.83
CA LEU A 203 7.59 42.92 -12.63
C LEU A 203 6.92 43.61 -13.83
N ALA A 204 6.01 42.93 -14.53
CA ALA A 204 5.24 43.54 -15.61
C ALA A 204 4.33 44.67 -15.13
N GLY A 205 3.68 44.51 -13.96
CA GLY A 205 2.86 45.56 -13.34
C GLY A 205 3.66 46.78 -12.89
N LEU A 206 4.88 46.59 -12.38
CA LEU A 206 5.77 47.69 -12.00
C LEU A 206 6.32 48.48 -13.19
N LEU A 207 6.58 47.81 -14.32
CA LEU A 207 7.06 48.46 -15.54
C LEU A 207 5.96 49.25 -16.27
N TRP A 208 4.71 48.77 -16.27
CA TRP A 208 3.59 49.49 -16.91
C TRP A 208 3.29 50.85 -16.27
N ARG A 209 3.46 50.96 -14.94
CA ARG A 209 3.16 52.19 -14.17
C ARG A 209 4.13 53.36 -14.44
N ARG A 210 5.21 53.16 -15.21
CA ARG A 210 6.11 54.24 -15.62
C ARG A 210 5.75 54.89 -16.96
N PHE A 211 4.81 54.30 -17.70
CA PHE A 211 4.45 54.75 -19.06
C PHE A 211 3.00 55.26 -19.19
N VAL A 212 2.28 55.38 -18.06
CA VAL A 212 0.97 56.04 -17.94
C VAL A 212 1.05 57.03 -16.78
#